data_AF-A0AAJ1QQV6-F1
#
_entry.id   AF-A0AAJ1QQV6-F1
#
_cell.length_a   1.000
_cell.length_b   1.000
_cell.length_c   1.000
_cell.angle_alpha   90.00
_cell.angle_beta   90.00
_cell.angle_gamma   90.00
#
_symmetry.space_group_name_H-M   'P 1'
#
loop_
_entity.id
_entity.type
_entity.pdbx_description
1 polymer ?
#
loop_
_entity_poly.entity_id
_entity_poly.type
_entity_poly.pdbx_seq_one_letter_code
_entity_poly.pdbx_strand_id
1 'polypeptide(L)'
;MYDYTVDERKLMMKEAFRGSGIGVIFMAVFGTLWAGTGVMGLQGWGFPYVELAAIFVGIIMVIVGISLIHASQKMSNQVSDDGARRLKRIGFLFNMVFIAEGLLIGIAIAICNLINQTDLIPGVIAIIVGIHFLPLASLFQIKVYYATGVLLCLLALITWLIVPDTVMVGEHQILAPLSLLGFGCALILWTTGLTLWLGIKNSSRTIADEE
;
A
#
# COMPACT_ATOMS: atom_id res chain seq x y z
N MET A 1 -9.44 42.61 -7.13
CA MET A 1 -10.22 41.38 -7.33
C MET A 1 -9.31 40.22 -6.94
N TYR A 2 -9.49 39.68 -5.75
CA TYR A 2 -8.64 38.60 -5.21
C TYR A 2 -8.99 37.33 -6.00
N ASP A 3 -8.03 36.72 -6.70
CA ASP A 3 -8.28 35.57 -7.57
C ASP A 3 -8.45 34.30 -6.72
N TYR A 4 -9.69 34.15 -6.22
CA TYR A 4 -10.13 33.02 -5.41
C TYR A 4 -9.84 31.66 -6.08
N THR A 5 -9.73 31.62 -7.41
CA THR A 5 -9.50 30.38 -8.16
C THR A 5 -8.06 29.87 -8.07
N VAL A 6 -7.09 30.78 -7.91
CA VAL A 6 -5.65 30.43 -7.83
C VAL A 6 -5.31 29.84 -6.47
N ASP A 7 -5.90 30.38 -5.39
CA ASP A 7 -5.64 29.91 -4.02
C ASP A 7 -6.27 28.52 -3.78
N GLU A 8 -7.47 28.27 -4.33
CA GLU A 8 -8.10 26.96 -4.32
C GLU A 8 -7.28 25.89 -5.06
N ARG A 9 -6.74 26.22 -6.24
CA ARG A 9 -5.85 25.30 -7.00
C ARG A 9 -4.58 24.95 -6.22
N LYS A 10 -3.95 25.93 -5.58
CA LYS A 10 -2.74 25.72 -4.76
C LYS A 10 -3.02 24.87 -3.53
N LEU A 11 -4.16 25.08 -2.87
CA LEU A 11 -4.59 24.27 -1.72
C LEU A 11 -4.86 22.82 -2.13
N MET A 12 -5.61 22.59 -3.21
CA MET A 12 -5.87 21.23 -3.72
C MET A 12 -4.57 20.51 -4.10
N MET A 13 -3.65 21.21 -4.75
CA MET A 13 -2.34 20.64 -5.12
C MET A 13 -1.55 20.21 -3.88
N LYS A 14 -1.52 21.06 -2.85
CA LYS A 14 -0.84 20.75 -1.59
C LYS A 14 -1.41 19.51 -0.92
N GLU A 15 -2.75 19.40 -0.83
CA GLU A 15 -3.42 18.24 -0.26
C GLU A 15 -3.13 16.97 -1.07
N ALA A 16 -3.10 17.06 -2.41
CA ALA A 16 -2.79 15.95 -3.29
C ALA A 16 -1.33 15.47 -3.15
N PHE A 17 -0.36 16.37 -3.06
CA PHE A 17 1.05 16.02 -2.79
C PHE A 17 1.23 15.33 -1.44
N ARG A 18 0.61 15.89 -0.40
CA ARG A 18 0.68 15.32 0.96
C ARG A 18 0.01 13.95 1.03
N GLY A 19 -1.20 13.82 0.48
CA GLY A 19 -1.94 12.57 0.43
C GLY A 19 -1.21 11.48 -0.36
N SER A 20 -0.68 11.83 -1.52
CA SER A 20 0.13 10.91 -2.34
C SER A 20 1.41 10.49 -1.59
N GLY A 21 2.11 11.42 -0.95
CA GLY A 21 3.30 11.12 -0.16
C GLY A 21 3.04 10.14 0.99
N ILE A 22 1.96 10.37 1.75
CA ILE A 22 1.51 9.43 2.80
C ILE A 22 1.19 8.06 2.18
N GLY A 23 0.40 8.02 1.11
CA GLY A 23 0.06 6.79 0.41
C GLY A 23 1.28 5.99 -0.04
N VAL A 24 2.29 6.66 -0.61
CA VAL A 24 3.55 6.02 -1.04
C VAL A 24 4.31 5.40 0.14
N ILE A 25 4.38 6.08 1.28
CA ILE A 25 5.04 5.56 2.49
C ILE A 25 4.32 4.30 2.99
N PHE A 26 2.99 4.32 3.05
CA PHE A 26 2.20 3.14 3.44
C PHE A 26 2.47 1.96 2.49
N MET A 27 2.41 2.20 1.18
CA MET A 27 2.70 1.17 0.18
C MET A 27 4.13 0.62 0.29
N ALA A 28 5.10 1.48 0.61
CA ALA A 28 6.50 1.08 0.78
C ALA A 28 6.66 0.14 1.98
N VAL A 29 6.17 0.55 3.15
CA VAL A 29 6.31 -0.22 4.40
C VAL A 29 5.60 -1.55 4.31
N PHE A 30 4.31 -1.56 3.94
CA PHE A 30 3.55 -2.80 3.85
C PHE A 30 4.05 -3.68 2.69
N GLY A 31 4.47 -3.09 1.57
CA GLY A 31 5.09 -3.85 0.48
C GLY A 31 6.37 -4.56 0.93
N THR A 32 7.23 -3.89 1.70
CA THR A 32 8.45 -4.52 2.25
C THR A 32 8.14 -5.58 3.29
N LEU A 33 7.12 -5.39 4.15
CA LEU A 33 6.67 -6.44 5.08
C LEU A 33 6.21 -7.71 4.33
N TRP A 34 5.41 -7.54 3.28
CA TRP A 34 4.99 -8.65 2.41
C TRP A 34 6.17 -9.30 1.68
N ALA A 35 7.15 -8.52 1.23
CA ALA A 35 8.36 -9.07 0.64
C ALA A 35 9.14 -9.93 1.64
N GLY A 36 9.18 -9.54 2.91
CA GLY A 36 9.73 -10.36 4.01
C GLY A 36 9.02 -11.71 4.13
N THR A 37 7.68 -11.73 4.08
CA THR A 37 6.91 -12.99 3.99
C THR A 37 7.32 -13.82 2.76
N GLY A 38 7.57 -13.17 1.63
CA GLY A 38 8.04 -13.82 0.40
C GLY A 38 9.41 -14.49 0.58
N VAL A 39 10.35 -13.79 1.23
CA VAL A 39 11.68 -14.30 1.59
C VAL A 39 11.59 -15.50 2.53
N MET A 40 10.68 -15.47 3.51
CA MET A 40 10.44 -16.65 4.37
C MET A 40 9.98 -17.86 3.54
N GLY A 41 9.18 -17.64 2.49
CA GLY A 41 8.78 -18.67 1.54
C GLY A 41 9.93 -19.28 0.75
N LEU A 42 11.00 -18.53 0.51
CA LEU A 42 12.20 -19.02 -0.20
C LEU A 42 13.05 -20.00 0.62
N GLN A 43 12.76 -20.19 1.92
CA GLN A 43 13.44 -21.15 2.80
C GLN A 43 14.99 -21.04 2.74
N GLY A 44 15.50 -19.80 2.72
CA GLY A 44 16.94 -19.51 2.69
C GLY A 44 17.53 -19.35 1.29
N TRP A 45 16.79 -19.67 0.22
CA TRP A 45 17.26 -19.42 -1.15
C TRP A 45 17.39 -17.91 -1.41
N GLY A 46 18.56 -17.50 -1.92
CA GLY A 46 18.83 -16.09 -2.23
C GLY A 46 19.03 -15.16 -1.02
N PHE A 47 19.00 -15.69 0.20
CA PHE A 47 19.36 -14.93 1.40
C PHE A 47 20.88 -14.66 1.44
N PRO A 48 21.34 -13.46 1.83
CA PRO A 48 20.58 -12.28 2.27
C PRO A 48 20.22 -11.30 1.12
N TYR A 49 20.63 -11.58 -0.11
CA TYR A 49 20.56 -10.63 -1.22
C TYR A 49 19.14 -10.23 -1.61
N VAL A 50 18.20 -11.18 -1.62
CA VAL A 50 16.79 -10.91 -1.98
C VAL A 50 16.12 -10.02 -0.92
N GLU A 51 16.41 -10.26 0.35
CA GLU A 51 15.90 -9.43 1.46
C GLU A 51 16.47 -8.02 1.40
N LEU A 52 17.78 -7.90 1.19
CA LEU A 52 18.43 -6.60 1.10
C LEU A 52 17.88 -5.79 -0.09
N ALA A 53 17.60 -6.44 -1.22
CA ALA A 53 16.96 -5.80 -2.36
C ALA A 53 15.55 -5.29 -2.03
N ALA A 54 14.74 -6.09 -1.32
CA ALA A 54 13.40 -5.68 -0.90
C ALA A 54 13.41 -4.49 0.09
N ILE A 55 14.35 -4.50 1.03
CA ILE A 55 14.58 -3.38 1.96
C ILE A 55 15.00 -2.13 1.18
N PHE A 56 15.90 -2.28 0.20
CA PHE A 56 16.38 -1.18 -0.61
C PHE A 56 15.25 -0.51 -1.42
N VAL A 57 14.36 -1.30 -2.03
CA VAL A 57 13.16 -0.78 -2.70
C VAL A 57 12.27 -0.01 -1.72
N GLY A 58 12.01 -0.58 -0.54
CA GLY A 58 11.24 0.07 0.52
C GLY A 58 11.82 1.43 0.93
N ILE A 59 13.13 1.49 1.18
CA ILE A 59 13.84 2.73 1.56
C ILE A 59 13.70 3.80 0.46
N ILE A 60 13.93 3.44 -0.81
CA ILE A 60 13.79 4.38 -1.93
C ILE A 60 12.38 4.96 -1.96
N MET A 61 11.35 4.11 -1.85
CA MET A 61 9.97 4.57 -1.89
C MET A 61 9.60 5.43 -0.67
N VAL A 62 10.10 5.12 0.52
CA VAL A 62 9.92 5.97 1.71
C VAL A 62 10.56 7.34 1.49
N ILE A 63 11.78 7.41 0.95
CA ILE A 63 12.44 8.68 0.61
C ILE A 63 11.59 9.48 -0.39
N VAL A 64 11.05 8.83 -1.42
CA VAL A 64 10.14 9.46 -2.39
C VAL A 64 8.90 10.01 -1.68
N GLY A 65 8.25 9.23 -0.83
CA GLY A 65 7.07 9.68 -0.08
C GLY A 65 7.36 10.86 0.86
N ILE A 66 8.48 10.83 1.58
CA ILE A 66 8.94 11.95 2.42
C ILE A 66 9.20 13.20 1.56
N SER A 67 9.81 13.04 0.38
CA SER A 67 10.08 14.17 -0.52
C SER A 67 8.79 14.86 -1.00
N LEU A 68 7.72 14.11 -1.24
CA LEU A 68 6.40 14.65 -1.61
C LEU A 68 5.75 15.42 -0.45
N ILE A 69 5.87 14.89 0.78
CA ILE A 69 5.38 15.58 1.98
C ILE A 69 6.15 16.88 2.20
N HIS A 70 7.48 16.86 2.11
CA HIS A 70 8.30 18.07 2.22
C HIS A 70 7.98 19.09 1.11
N ALA A 71 7.74 18.64 -0.13
CA ALA A 71 7.30 19.52 -1.20
C ALA A 71 5.94 20.19 -0.87
N SER A 72 5.00 19.44 -0.29
CA SER A 72 3.70 19.98 0.16
C SER A 72 3.83 21.06 1.24
N GLN A 73 4.79 20.91 2.16
CA GLN A 73 5.00 21.87 3.25
C GLN A 73 5.53 23.22 2.76
N LYS A 74 6.27 23.23 1.65
CA LYS A 74 6.78 24.46 1.03
C LYS A 74 5.71 25.28 0.33
N MET A 75 4.52 24.72 0.06
CA MET A 75 3.39 25.44 -0.50
C MET A 75 2.66 26.22 0.61
N SER A 76 2.34 27.50 0.35
CA SER A 76 1.74 28.44 1.32
C SER A 76 0.51 27.84 2.04
N ASN A 77 0.36 28.17 3.32
CA ASN A 77 -0.71 27.67 4.19
C ASN A 77 -1.86 28.67 4.23
N GLN A 78 -2.97 28.34 3.59
CA GLN A 78 -4.28 28.76 4.06
C GLN A 78 -5.14 27.50 4.18
N VAL A 79 -4.92 26.74 5.27
CA VAL A 79 -5.84 25.67 5.62
C VAL A 79 -7.08 26.34 6.16
N SER A 80 -8.16 26.37 5.37
CA SER A 80 -9.45 26.85 5.83
C SER A 80 -9.94 26.01 7.01
N ASP A 81 -10.73 26.63 7.88
CA ASP A 81 -11.29 25.97 9.07
C ASP A 81 -12.14 24.72 8.70
N ASP A 82 -12.71 24.73 7.49
CA ASP A 82 -13.44 23.60 6.89
C ASP A 82 -12.51 22.46 6.43
N GLY A 83 -11.33 22.78 5.89
CA GLY A 83 -10.31 21.79 5.52
C GLY A 83 -9.80 21.01 6.74
N ALA A 84 -9.63 21.69 7.87
CA ALA A 84 -9.23 21.05 9.14
C ALA A 84 -10.32 20.09 9.67
N ARG A 85 -11.60 20.47 9.60
CA ARG A 85 -12.73 19.60 9.98
C ARG A 85 -12.82 18.36 9.08
N ARG A 86 -12.67 18.53 7.77
CA ARG A 86 -12.68 17.42 6.80
C ARG A 86 -11.54 16.43 7.06
N LEU A 87 -10.33 16.92 7.30
CA LEU A 87 -9.17 16.07 7.59
C LEU A 87 -9.36 15.25 8.87
N LYS A 88 -9.91 15.86 9.93
CA LYS A 88 -10.25 15.13 11.18
C LYS A 88 -11.27 14.02 10.93
N ARG A 89 -12.31 14.29 10.14
CA ARG A 89 -13.34 13.28 9.81
C ARG A 89 -12.76 12.12 9.00
N ILE A 90 -11.93 12.41 8.00
CA ILE A 90 -11.25 11.38 7.20
C ILE A 90 -10.33 10.55 8.09
N GLY A 91 -9.55 11.18 8.97
CA GLY A 91 -8.67 10.49 9.91
C GLY A 91 -9.43 9.57 10.88
N PHE A 92 -10.58 10.00 11.39
CA PHE A 92 -11.43 9.16 12.24
C PHE A 92 -11.96 7.93 11.50
N LEU A 93 -12.49 8.11 10.28
CA LEU A 93 -12.99 7.00 9.46
C LEU A 93 -11.85 6.04 9.07
N PHE A 94 -10.68 6.57 8.72
CA PHE A 94 -9.49 5.77 8.44
C PHE A 94 -9.10 4.91 9.64
N ASN A 95 -8.99 5.50 10.84
CA ASN A 95 -8.64 4.74 12.04
C ASN A 95 -9.67 3.66 12.36
N MET A 96 -10.97 3.92 12.16
CA MET A 96 -12.02 2.93 12.36
C MET A 96 -11.88 1.74 11.41
N VAL A 97 -11.61 2.00 10.12
CA VAL A 97 -11.35 0.94 9.13
C VAL A 97 -10.10 0.14 9.52
N PHE A 98 -9.04 0.82 9.94
CA PHE A 98 -7.78 0.18 10.32
C PHE A 98 -7.90 -0.67 11.59
N ILE A 99 -8.67 -0.22 12.58
CA ILE A 99 -8.98 -1.01 13.79
C ILE A 99 -9.80 -2.25 13.42
N ALA A 100 -10.80 -2.10 12.55
CA ALA A 100 -11.61 -3.22 12.08
C ALA A 100 -10.77 -4.25 11.34
N GLU A 101 -9.85 -3.81 10.48
CA GLU A 101 -8.88 -4.68 9.81
C GLU A 101 -8.00 -5.45 10.80
N GLY A 102 -7.39 -4.75 11.76
CA GLY A 102 -6.56 -5.39 12.78
C GLY A 102 -7.33 -6.43 13.61
N LEU A 103 -8.59 -6.14 13.94
CA LEU A 103 -9.47 -7.10 14.62
C LEU A 103 -9.76 -8.33 13.75
N LEU A 104 -10.07 -8.13 12.47
CA LEU A 104 -10.31 -9.23 11.53
C LEU A 104 -9.06 -10.11 11.34
N ILE A 105 -7.88 -9.50 11.23
CA ILE A 105 -6.60 -10.23 11.16
C ILE A 105 -6.38 -11.04 12.44
N GLY A 106 -6.58 -10.45 13.62
CA GLY A 106 -6.43 -11.14 14.90
C GLY A 106 -7.38 -12.33 15.04
N ILE A 107 -8.65 -12.16 14.66
CA ILE A 107 -9.65 -13.23 14.65
C ILE A 107 -9.25 -14.33 13.65
N ALA A 108 -8.83 -13.96 12.44
CA ALA A 108 -8.40 -14.93 11.43
C ALA A 108 -7.22 -15.77 11.90
N ILE A 109 -6.20 -15.12 12.49
CA ILE A 109 -5.05 -15.82 13.08
C ILE A 109 -5.52 -16.79 14.17
N ALA A 110 -6.39 -16.35 15.09
CA ALA A 110 -6.90 -17.21 16.15
C ALA A 110 -7.65 -18.43 15.60
N ILE A 111 -8.54 -18.24 14.62
CA ILE A 111 -9.29 -19.32 13.97
C ILE A 111 -8.35 -20.30 13.27
N CYS A 112 -7.41 -19.82 12.46
CA CYS A 112 -6.45 -20.67 11.76
C CYS A 112 -5.59 -21.50 12.73
N ASN A 113 -5.19 -20.93 13.87
CA ASN A 113 -4.49 -21.66 14.93
C ASN A 113 -5.39 -22.73 15.58
N LEU A 114 -6.66 -22.41 15.87
CA LEU A 114 -7.60 -23.37 16.47
C LEU A 114 -7.86 -24.60 15.59
N ILE A 115 -7.84 -24.43 14.27
CA ILE A 115 -8.03 -25.53 13.31
C ILE A 115 -6.71 -26.16 12.82
N ASN A 116 -5.57 -25.74 13.38
CA ASN A 116 -4.21 -26.16 12.98
C ASN A 116 -3.90 -25.98 11.46
N GLN A 117 -4.48 -24.95 10.84
CA GLN A 117 -4.25 -24.60 9.43
C GLN A 117 -3.49 -23.28 9.36
N THR A 118 -2.31 -23.23 9.98
CA THR A 118 -1.47 -22.02 10.04
C THR A 118 -0.97 -21.58 8.68
N ASP A 119 -0.87 -22.50 7.72
CA ASP A 119 -0.41 -22.23 6.36
C ASP A 119 -1.39 -21.35 5.57
N LEU A 120 -2.67 -21.30 5.99
CA LEU A 120 -3.68 -20.44 5.39
C LEU A 120 -3.59 -18.98 5.87
N ILE A 121 -2.88 -18.70 6.97
CA ILE A 121 -2.84 -17.38 7.60
C ILE A 121 -2.43 -16.28 6.60
N PRO A 122 -1.33 -16.41 5.83
CA PRO A 122 -0.92 -15.37 4.89
C PRO A 122 -1.97 -15.12 3.80
N GLY A 123 -2.61 -16.17 3.29
CA GLY A 123 -3.67 -16.05 2.27
C GLY A 123 -4.90 -15.33 2.80
N VAL A 124 -5.35 -15.69 4.01
CA VAL A 124 -6.51 -15.02 4.65
C VAL A 124 -6.20 -13.56 4.97
N ILE A 125 -4.99 -13.25 5.46
CA ILE A 125 -4.56 -11.88 5.70
C ILE A 125 -4.53 -11.10 4.38
N ALA A 126 -4.01 -11.65 3.29
CA ALA A 126 -4.02 -10.99 1.97
C ALA A 126 -5.43 -10.63 1.50
N ILE A 127 -6.43 -11.49 1.76
CA ILE A 127 -7.85 -11.22 1.45
C ILE A 127 -8.40 -10.10 2.33
N ILE A 128 -8.19 -10.18 3.66
CA ILE A 128 -8.65 -9.13 4.59
C ILE A 128 -8.05 -7.78 4.21
N VAL A 129 -6.75 -7.78 3.89
CA VAL A 129 -6.04 -6.59 3.46
C VAL A 129 -6.59 -6.08 2.13
N GLY A 130 -6.77 -6.95 1.14
CA GLY A 130 -7.40 -6.57 -0.14
C GLY A 130 -8.79 -5.97 0.02
N ILE A 131 -9.61 -6.51 0.92
CA ILE A 131 -10.94 -5.96 1.23
C ILE A 131 -10.83 -4.59 1.92
N HIS A 132 -9.84 -4.37 2.80
CA HIS A 132 -9.61 -3.07 3.45
C HIS A 132 -9.40 -1.94 2.43
N PHE A 133 -8.84 -2.26 1.26
CA PHE A 133 -8.53 -1.25 0.24
C PHE A 133 -9.80 -0.69 -0.43
N LEU A 134 -10.93 -1.42 -0.39
CA LEU A 134 -12.20 -0.98 -0.97
C LEU A 134 -12.83 0.22 -0.23
N PRO A 135 -13.01 0.21 1.10
CA PRO A 135 -13.45 1.39 1.83
C PRO A 135 -12.42 2.52 1.74
N LEU A 136 -11.13 2.19 1.67
CA LEU A 136 -10.05 3.18 1.49
C LEU A 136 -10.19 3.92 0.14
N ALA A 137 -10.48 3.19 -0.94
CA ALA A 137 -10.70 3.76 -2.27
C ALA A 137 -11.89 4.73 -2.28
N SER A 138 -12.98 4.37 -1.60
CA SER A 138 -14.15 5.25 -1.46
C SER A 138 -13.88 6.46 -0.56
N LEU A 139 -13.11 6.27 0.53
CA LEU A 139 -12.83 7.33 1.51
C LEU A 139 -11.90 8.40 0.94
N PHE A 140 -10.86 7.98 0.21
CA PHE A 140 -9.87 8.88 -0.39
C PHE A 140 -10.15 9.24 -1.84
N GLN A 141 -11.17 8.63 -2.48
CA GLN A 141 -11.53 8.84 -3.89
C GLN A 141 -10.38 8.50 -4.85
N ILE A 142 -9.54 7.53 -4.49
CA ILE A 142 -8.39 7.09 -5.30
C ILE A 142 -8.74 5.77 -5.99
N LYS A 143 -9.02 5.84 -7.29
CA LYS A 143 -9.45 4.67 -8.09
C LYS A 143 -8.45 3.52 -8.09
N VAL A 144 -7.15 3.83 -8.01
CA VAL A 144 -6.08 2.82 -8.00
C VAL A 144 -6.25 1.85 -6.83
N TYR A 145 -6.77 2.30 -5.68
CA TYR A 145 -6.98 1.43 -4.53
C TYR A 145 -8.04 0.34 -4.76
N TYR A 146 -9.03 0.55 -5.62
CA TYR A 146 -9.93 -0.53 -6.02
C TYR A 146 -9.18 -1.63 -6.76
N ALA A 147 -8.30 -1.25 -7.70
CA ALA A 147 -7.48 -2.20 -8.43
C ALA A 147 -6.52 -2.94 -7.49
N THR A 148 -5.85 -2.23 -6.57
CA THR A 148 -4.97 -2.82 -5.55
C THR A 148 -5.71 -3.88 -4.73
N GLY A 149 -6.89 -3.53 -4.18
CA GLY A 149 -7.67 -4.44 -3.34
C GLY A 149 -8.12 -5.71 -4.08
N VAL A 150 -8.61 -5.54 -5.31
CA VAL A 150 -9.03 -6.68 -6.17
C VAL A 150 -7.83 -7.56 -6.51
N LEU A 151 -6.70 -6.98 -6.89
CA LEU A 151 -5.50 -7.75 -7.24
C LEU A 151 -4.96 -8.55 -6.05
N LEU A 152 -4.96 -7.99 -4.84
CA LEU A 152 -4.56 -8.72 -3.63
C LEU A 152 -5.49 -9.90 -3.35
N CYS A 153 -6.80 -9.71 -3.46
CA CYS A 153 -7.78 -10.79 -3.28
C CYS A 153 -7.62 -11.88 -4.34
N LEU A 154 -7.49 -11.50 -5.61
CA LEU A 154 -7.30 -12.45 -6.71
C LEU A 154 -5.98 -13.22 -6.56
N LEU A 155 -4.90 -12.56 -6.17
CA LEU A 155 -3.62 -13.21 -5.92
C LEU A 155 -3.73 -14.26 -4.81
N ALA A 156 -4.43 -13.95 -3.73
CA ALA A 156 -4.68 -14.89 -2.64
C ALA A 156 -5.49 -16.11 -3.10
N LEU A 157 -6.58 -15.88 -3.85
CA LEU A 157 -7.42 -16.95 -4.37
C LEU A 157 -6.70 -17.82 -5.40
N ILE A 158 -5.96 -17.21 -6.33
CA ILE A 158 -5.18 -17.93 -7.35
C ILE A 158 -4.09 -18.77 -6.69
N THR A 159 -3.38 -18.18 -5.72
CA THR A 159 -2.35 -18.91 -4.99
C THR A 159 -2.93 -20.13 -4.29
N TRP A 160 -4.07 -19.98 -3.62
CA TRP A 160 -4.70 -21.09 -2.93
C TRP A 160 -5.21 -22.17 -3.89
N LEU A 161 -5.79 -21.81 -5.04
CA LEU A 161 -6.45 -22.76 -5.94
C LEU A 161 -5.48 -23.55 -6.83
N ILE A 162 -4.33 -22.96 -7.18
CA ILE A 162 -3.52 -23.45 -8.32
C ILE A 162 -2.06 -23.72 -7.93
N VAL A 163 -1.54 -23.08 -6.88
CA VAL A 163 -0.10 -23.16 -6.57
C VAL A 163 0.18 -24.39 -5.70
N PRO A 164 1.15 -25.23 -6.09
CA PRO A 164 1.53 -26.38 -5.28
C PRO A 164 2.18 -25.93 -3.97
N ASP A 165 2.06 -26.74 -2.91
CA ASP A 165 2.60 -26.40 -1.58
C ASP A 165 4.11 -26.13 -1.61
N THR A 166 4.84 -26.90 -2.43
CA THR A 166 6.30 -26.83 -2.52
C THR A 166 6.77 -26.90 -3.97
N VAL A 167 7.86 -26.19 -4.27
CA VAL A 167 8.54 -26.23 -5.56
C VAL A 167 10.05 -26.39 -5.33
N MET A 168 10.68 -27.27 -6.10
CA MET A 168 12.13 -27.46 -6.08
C MET A 168 12.80 -26.51 -7.06
N VAL A 169 13.76 -25.72 -6.57
CA VAL A 169 14.63 -24.87 -7.39
C VAL A 169 16.08 -25.31 -7.16
N GLY A 170 16.57 -26.14 -8.07
CA GLY A 170 17.81 -26.89 -7.85
C GLY A 170 17.66 -27.82 -6.64
N GLU A 171 18.58 -27.70 -5.68
CA GLU A 171 18.58 -28.47 -4.44
C GLU A 171 17.74 -27.82 -3.31
N HIS A 172 17.10 -26.66 -3.56
CA HIS A 172 16.34 -25.93 -2.55
C HIS A 172 14.84 -26.13 -2.71
N GLN A 173 14.18 -26.42 -1.60
CA GLN A 173 12.72 -26.52 -1.52
C GLN A 173 12.15 -25.16 -1.10
N ILE A 174 11.25 -24.62 -1.92
CA ILE A 174 10.57 -23.34 -1.68
C ILE A 174 9.11 -23.61 -1.31
N LEU A 175 8.60 -22.90 -0.31
CA LEU A 175 7.16 -22.81 -0.02
C LEU A 175 6.53 -21.85 -1.03
N ALA A 176 6.12 -22.39 -2.17
CA ALA A 176 5.68 -21.61 -3.32
C ALA A 176 4.48 -20.69 -3.01
N PRO A 177 3.47 -21.10 -2.23
CA PRO A 177 2.34 -20.23 -1.89
C PRO A 177 2.78 -19.02 -1.07
N LEU A 178 3.65 -19.24 -0.07
CA LEU A 178 4.15 -18.18 0.80
C LEU A 178 5.04 -17.18 0.03
N SER A 179 5.90 -17.72 -0.84
CA SER A 179 6.79 -16.90 -1.67
C SER A 179 6.00 -16.07 -2.68
N LEU A 180 5.05 -16.69 -3.41
CA LEU A 180 4.23 -16.01 -4.40
C LEU A 180 3.32 -14.96 -3.77
N LEU A 181 2.65 -15.28 -2.66
CA LEU A 181 1.83 -14.30 -1.93
C LEU A 181 2.65 -13.13 -1.44
N GLY A 182 3.79 -13.41 -0.81
CA GLY A 182 4.70 -12.39 -0.29
C GLY A 182 5.17 -11.42 -1.37
N PHE A 183 5.86 -11.93 -2.39
CA PHE A 183 6.39 -11.08 -3.45
C PHE A 183 5.30 -10.48 -4.33
N GLY A 184 4.21 -11.20 -4.59
CA GLY A 184 3.10 -10.68 -5.37
C GLY A 184 2.40 -9.52 -4.68
N CYS A 185 2.11 -9.63 -3.38
CA CYS A 185 1.55 -8.52 -2.59
C CYS A 185 2.52 -7.33 -2.54
N ALA A 186 3.82 -7.60 -2.33
CA ALA A 186 4.86 -6.56 -2.34
C ALA A 186 4.88 -5.78 -3.66
N LEU A 187 4.88 -6.49 -4.79
CA LEU A 187 4.88 -5.88 -6.12
C LEU A 187 3.62 -5.06 -6.38
N ILE A 188 2.44 -5.56 -5.99
CA ILE A 188 1.17 -4.84 -6.14
C ILE A 188 1.21 -3.52 -5.35
N LEU A 189 1.67 -3.56 -4.10
CA LEU A 189 1.76 -2.38 -3.23
C LEU A 189 2.80 -1.38 -3.75
N TRP A 190 4.01 -1.84 -4.08
CA TRP A 190 5.04 -0.96 -4.63
C TRP A 190 4.62 -0.32 -5.97
N THR A 191 3.98 -1.08 -6.85
CA THR A 191 3.42 -0.56 -8.12
C THR A 191 2.33 0.47 -7.87
N THR A 192 1.49 0.25 -6.85
CA THR A 192 0.47 1.22 -6.42
C THR A 192 1.13 2.52 -5.96
N GLY A 193 2.17 2.44 -5.11
CA GLY A 193 2.91 3.63 -4.66
C GLY A 193 3.60 4.36 -5.81
N LEU A 194 4.24 3.63 -6.73
CA LEU A 194 4.83 4.21 -7.94
C LEU A 194 3.78 4.94 -8.79
N THR A 195 2.60 4.35 -8.96
CA THR A 195 1.48 4.95 -9.70
C THR A 195 0.99 6.25 -9.06
N LEU A 196 0.90 6.30 -7.72
CA LEU A 196 0.56 7.53 -6.99
C LEU A 196 1.60 8.63 -7.24
N TRP A 197 2.88 8.28 -7.15
CA TRP A 197 3.97 9.23 -7.37
C TRP A 197 3.99 9.77 -8.82
N LEU A 198 3.84 8.90 -9.81
CA LEU A 198 3.80 9.32 -11.22
C LEU A 198 2.54 10.16 -11.51
N GLY A 199 1.39 9.79 -10.95
CA GLY A 199 0.15 10.53 -11.09
C GLY A 199 0.24 11.97 -10.60
N ILE A 200 0.83 12.18 -9.41
CA ILE A 200 1.00 13.54 -8.87
C ILE A 200 2.03 14.36 -9.66
N LYS A 201 3.12 13.72 -10.12
CA LYS A 201 4.15 14.39 -10.92
C LYS A 201 3.62 14.83 -12.29
N ASN A 202 2.79 14.01 -12.94
CA ASN A 202 2.18 14.37 -14.22
C ASN A 202 1.17 15.50 -14.05
N SER A 203 0.31 15.42 -13.03
CA SER A 203 -0.67 16.47 -12.73
C SER A 203 0.00 17.82 -12.44
N SER A 204 1.12 17.81 -11.71
CA SER A 204 1.90 19.01 -11.41
C SER A 204 2.56 19.62 -12.64
N ARG A 205 2.93 18.82 -13.65
CA ARG A 205 3.53 19.33 -14.91
C ARG A 205 2.49 20.00 -15.78
N THR A 206 1.33 19.36 -15.97
CA THR A 206 0.23 19.92 -16.76
C THR A 206 -0.20 21.30 -16.27
N ILE A 207 -0.27 21.50 -14.95
CA ILE A 207 -0.63 22.80 -14.38
C ILE A 207 0.46 23.86 -14.59
N ALA A 208 1.73 23.48 -14.62
CA ALA A 208 2.83 24.41 -14.88
C ALA A 208 2.91 24.82 -16.37
N ASP A 209 2.41 24.00 -17.29
CA ASP A 209 2.35 24.31 -18.72
C ASP A 209 1.14 25.21 -19.09
N GLU A 210 0.15 25.31 -18.19
CA GLU A 210 -1.06 26.15 -18.35
C GLU A 210 -0.95 27.55 -17.74
N GLU A 211 0.07 27.83 -16.91
CA GLU A 211 0.40 29.16 -16.34
C GLU A 211 1.35 29.96 -17.25
#